data_AF-A0A7G2IP70-F1
#
_entry.id   AF-A0A7G2IP70-F1
#
_cell.length_a   1.000
_cell.length_b   1.000
_cell.length_c   1.000
_cell.angle_alpha   90.00
_cell.angle_beta   90.00
_cell.angle_gamma   90.00
#
_symmetry.space_group_name_H-M   'P 1'
#
loop_
_entity.id
_entity.type
_entity.pdbx_description
1 polymer ?
#
loop_
_entity_poly.entity_id
_entity_poly.type
_entity_poly.pdbx_seq_one_letter_code
_entity_poly.pdbx_strand_id
1 'polypeptide(L)'
;MQATDYKITFDGTDWQVTRLADNTSFKPTVTGGKMSFDGLEITVKNGALANDSFTVKPVGDAIINMKVAVTDESKIAMAEVSKNDLDPNVDKGKSDNRNGQKLLDLQTKSTVGDKNV
;
A
#
# COMPACT_ATOMS: atom_id res chain seq x y z
N MET A 1 5.43 7.71 3.07
CA MET A 1 3.96 7.82 3.11
C MET A 1 3.56 8.49 4.42
N GLN A 2 2.67 9.48 4.37
CA GLN A 2 2.11 10.16 5.54
C GLN A 2 0.70 9.64 5.78
N ALA A 3 0.34 9.38 7.03
CA ALA A 3 -1.03 9.00 7.39
C ALA A 3 -1.91 10.25 7.26
N THR A 4 -2.71 10.32 6.20
CA THR A 4 -3.71 11.39 6.01
C THR A 4 -4.98 10.80 5.45
N ASP A 5 -6.10 11.38 5.82
CA ASP A 5 -7.34 11.22 5.08
C ASP A 5 -7.30 12.13 3.85
N TYR A 6 -8.07 11.76 2.83
CA TYR A 6 -8.11 12.48 1.55
C TYR A 6 -9.54 12.92 1.26
N LYS A 7 -9.72 14.16 0.85
CA LYS A 7 -10.95 14.63 0.23
C LYS A 7 -10.73 14.69 -1.27
N ILE A 8 -11.57 13.97 -2.01
CA ILE A 8 -11.56 13.94 -3.47
C ILE A 8 -12.76 14.73 -3.95
N THR A 9 -12.57 15.69 -4.85
CA THR A 9 -13.65 16.46 -5.46
C THR A 9 -13.61 16.34 -6.98
N PHE A 10 -14.78 16.34 -7.61
CA PHE A 10 -14.92 16.40 -9.07
C PHE A 10 -15.47 17.76 -9.47
N ASP A 11 -14.75 18.50 -10.31
CA ASP A 11 -15.19 19.83 -10.77
C ASP A 11 -16.08 19.76 -12.03
N GLY A 12 -16.35 18.56 -12.53
CA GLY A 12 -17.09 18.31 -13.77
C GLY A 12 -16.19 17.97 -14.96
N THR A 13 -14.89 18.25 -14.87
CA THR A 13 -13.88 17.93 -15.90
C THR A 13 -12.74 17.10 -15.30
N ASP A 14 -12.15 17.62 -14.23
CA ASP A 14 -11.00 17.05 -13.55
C ASP A 14 -11.32 16.66 -12.11
N TRP A 15 -10.46 15.78 -11.59
CA TRP A 15 -10.44 15.41 -10.19
C TRP A 15 -9.42 16.23 -9.42
N GLN A 16 -9.75 16.59 -8.19
CA GLN A 16 -8.84 17.24 -7.25
C GLN A 16 -8.79 16.41 -5.97
N VAL A 17 -7.58 16.20 -5.45
CA VAL A 17 -7.35 15.49 -4.20
C VAL A 17 -6.74 16.46 -3.20
N THR A 18 -7.35 16.56 -2.02
CA THR A 18 -6.88 17.35 -0.88
C THR A 18 -6.48 16.42 0.25
N ARG A 19 -5.24 16.51 0.73
CA ARG A 19 -4.79 15.86 1.96
C ARG A 19 -5.36 16.63 3.15
N LEU A 20 -6.08 15.94 4.04
CA LEU A 20 -6.70 16.58 5.20
C LEU A 20 -5.70 16.86 6.34
N ALA A 21 -4.54 16.20 6.36
CA ALA A 21 -3.52 16.43 7.38
C ALA A 21 -2.80 17.78 7.23
N ASP A 22 -2.57 18.24 5.99
CA ASP A 22 -1.80 19.46 5.69
C ASP A 22 -2.57 20.45 4.78
N ASN A 23 -3.80 20.12 4.38
CA ASN A 23 -4.64 20.87 3.45
C ASN A 23 -4.02 21.10 2.07
N THR A 24 -3.01 20.31 1.68
CA THR A 24 -2.42 20.40 0.34
C THR A 24 -3.33 19.77 -0.70
N SER A 25 -3.52 20.46 -1.82
CA SER A 25 -4.35 19.99 -2.94
C SER A 25 -3.52 19.78 -4.19
N PHE A 26 -3.83 18.72 -4.93
CA PHE A 26 -3.14 18.37 -6.17
C PHE A 26 -4.06 17.60 -7.12
N LYS A 27 -3.67 17.55 -8.40
CA LYS A 27 -4.37 16.73 -9.39
C LYS A 27 -3.82 15.30 -9.37
N PRO A 28 -4.67 14.28 -9.23
CA PRO A 28 -4.24 12.89 -9.31
C PRO A 28 -3.95 12.48 -10.75
N THR A 29 -3.21 11.39 -10.95
CA THR A 29 -3.03 10.82 -12.29
C THR A 29 -4.24 9.96 -12.62
N VAL A 30 -4.92 10.22 -13.74
CA VAL A 30 -6.08 9.44 -14.17
C VAL A 30 -5.73 8.66 -15.45
N THR A 31 -5.78 7.34 -15.39
CA THR A 31 -5.52 6.45 -16.54
C THR A 31 -6.59 5.36 -16.58
N GLY A 32 -7.30 5.24 -17.70
CA GLY A 32 -8.31 4.19 -17.89
C GLY A 32 -9.46 4.22 -16.85
N GLY A 33 -9.83 5.40 -16.34
CA GLY A 33 -10.86 5.55 -15.31
C GLY A 33 -10.42 5.26 -13.88
N LYS A 34 -9.13 4.97 -13.67
CA LYS A 34 -8.53 4.79 -12.35
C LYS A 34 -7.72 6.02 -11.98
N MET A 35 -7.89 6.45 -10.74
CA MET A 35 -7.20 7.60 -10.15
C MET A 35 -6.08 7.09 -9.25
N SER A 36 -4.84 7.50 -9.51
CA SER A 36 -3.67 7.08 -8.74
C SER A 36 -2.98 8.28 -8.10
N PHE A 37 -2.71 8.18 -6.80
CA PHE A 37 -1.99 9.18 -6.01
C PHE A 37 -1.46 8.57 -4.70
N ASP A 38 -0.31 9.04 -4.21
CA ASP A 38 0.27 8.63 -2.91
C ASP A 38 0.31 7.11 -2.65
N GLY A 39 0.43 6.29 -3.71
CA GLY A 39 0.42 4.82 -3.62
C GLY A 39 -0.98 4.19 -3.51
N LEU A 40 -2.03 4.99 -3.55
CA LEU A 40 -3.43 4.56 -3.62
C LEU A 40 -3.90 4.52 -5.08
N GLU A 41 -4.77 3.55 -5.39
CA GLU A 41 -5.53 3.49 -6.64
C GLU A 41 -7.03 3.50 -6.28
N ILE A 42 -7.74 4.52 -6.74
CA ILE A 42 -9.17 4.72 -6.51
C ILE A 42 -9.91 4.60 -7.83
N THR A 43 -10.95 3.78 -7.87
CA THR A 43 -11.86 3.69 -9.01
C THR A 43 -13.16 4.36 -8.65
N VAL A 44 -13.54 5.40 -9.39
CA VAL A 44 -14.87 6.01 -9.28
C VAL A 44 -15.71 5.47 -10.44
N LYS A 45 -16.81 4.79 -10.11
CA LYS A 45 -17.75 4.29 -11.12
C LYS A 45 -18.45 5.48 -11.80
N ASN A 46 -18.87 5.31 -13.05
CA ASN A 46 -19.55 6.35 -13.83
C ASN A 46 -20.68 7.01 -13.04
N GLY A 47 -20.81 8.34 -13.17
CA GLY A 47 -21.92 9.11 -12.61
C GLY A 47 -21.56 10.22 -11.61
N ALA A 48 -20.28 10.53 -11.41
CA ALA A 48 -19.88 11.70 -10.63
C ALA A 48 -20.32 12.99 -11.34
N LEU A 49 -21.00 13.87 -10.60
CA LEU A 49 -21.42 15.19 -11.06
C LEU A 49 -20.47 16.27 -10.55
N ALA A 50 -20.48 17.42 -11.21
CA ALA A 50 -19.69 18.57 -10.74
C ALA A 50 -20.09 18.94 -9.31
N ASN A 51 -19.09 19.16 -8.46
CA ASN A 51 -19.16 19.41 -7.01
C ASN A 51 -19.40 18.18 -6.13
N ASP A 52 -19.36 16.97 -6.69
CA ASP A 52 -19.32 15.77 -5.86
C ASP A 52 -18.02 15.72 -5.05
N SER A 53 -18.14 15.26 -3.79
CA SER A 53 -16.99 15.10 -2.90
C SER A 53 -17.03 13.77 -2.15
N PHE A 54 -15.88 13.12 -2.05
CA PHE A 54 -15.69 11.83 -1.39
C PHE A 54 -14.56 11.95 -0.36
N THR A 55 -14.74 11.38 0.82
CA THR A 55 -13.68 11.28 1.83
C THR A 55 -13.15 9.86 1.86
N VAL A 56 -11.85 9.70 1.61
CA VAL A 56 -11.15 8.42 1.65
C VAL A 56 -10.29 8.36 2.91
N LYS A 57 -10.52 7.34 3.73
CA LYS A 57 -9.81 7.08 4.99
C LYS A 57 -8.98 5.80 4.87
N PRO A 58 -7.82 5.83 4.21
CA PRO A 58 -7.12 4.62 3.78
C PRO A 58 -6.58 3.78 4.95
N VAL A 59 -6.29 4.41 6.10
CA VAL A 59 -5.72 3.74 7.28
C VAL A 59 -6.65 3.72 8.49
N GLY A 60 -7.87 4.30 8.38
CA GLY A 60 -8.79 4.47 9.51
C GLY A 60 -9.18 3.15 10.18
N ASP A 61 -9.48 2.13 9.37
CA ASP A 61 -9.86 0.79 9.84
C ASP A 61 -8.75 -0.24 9.66
N ALA A 62 -7.52 0.19 9.36
CA ALA A 62 -6.41 -0.72 9.11
C ALA A 62 -6.15 -1.60 10.35
N ILE A 63 -6.05 -0.98 11.53
CA ILE A 63 -5.74 -1.68 12.79
C ILE A 63 -6.84 -2.69 13.17
N ILE A 64 -8.11 -2.34 12.98
CA ILE A 64 -9.25 -3.20 13.35
C ILE A 64 -9.24 -4.50 12.54
N ASN A 65 -8.74 -4.46 11.31
CA ASN A 65 -8.72 -5.61 10.40
C ASN A 65 -7.37 -6.33 10.33
N MET A 66 -6.36 -5.90 11.11
CA MET A 66 -5.06 -6.59 11.16
C MET A 66 -5.18 -7.95 11.84
N LYS A 67 -4.77 -9.01 11.14
CA LYS A 67 -4.74 -10.38 11.64
C LYS A 67 -3.52 -11.13 11.13
N VAL A 68 -3.04 -12.09 11.92
CA VAL A 68 -1.99 -13.01 11.48
C VAL A 68 -2.61 -14.02 10.51
N ALA A 69 -2.20 -13.97 9.24
CA ALA A 69 -2.69 -14.89 8.22
C ALA A 69 -1.96 -16.24 8.22
N VAL A 70 -0.71 -16.28 8.71
CA VAL A 70 0.11 -17.49 8.80
C VAL A 70 0.01 -18.05 10.22
N THR A 71 -0.81 -19.07 10.41
CA THR A 71 -1.01 -19.74 11.72
C THR A 71 -0.28 -21.08 11.83
N ASP A 72 0.32 -21.54 10.74
CA ASP A 72 1.06 -22.80 10.64
C ASP A 72 2.56 -22.45 10.56
N GLU A 73 3.35 -22.98 11.50
CA GLU A 73 4.77 -22.65 11.62
C GLU A 73 5.56 -23.10 10.38
N SER A 74 5.10 -24.15 9.69
CA SER A 74 5.77 -24.65 8.48
C SER A 74 5.56 -23.74 7.27
N LYS A 75 4.66 -22.75 7.36
CA LYS A 75 4.37 -21.78 6.28
C LYS A 75 5.14 -20.47 6.44
N ILE A 76 6.03 -20.38 7.44
CA ILE A 76 6.92 -19.24 7.58
C ILE A 76 8.01 -19.33 6.52
N ALA A 77 7.98 -18.42 5.54
CA ALA A 77 8.94 -18.37 4.44
C ALA A 77 10.31 -17.82 4.88
N MET A 78 11.14 -18.63 5.53
CA MET A 78 12.47 -18.23 6.01
C MET A 78 13.55 -18.27 4.91
N ALA A 79 13.43 -19.23 3.99
CA ALA A 79 14.38 -19.45 2.90
C ALA A 79 14.21 -18.43 1.76
N GLU A 80 15.29 -18.14 1.03
CA GLU A 80 15.20 -17.40 -0.23
C GLU A 80 14.97 -18.39 -1.38
N VAL A 81 14.08 -18.08 -2.32
CA VAL A 81 13.88 -18.90 -3.54
C VAL A 81 15.23 -19.05 -4.26
N SER A 82 15.54 -20.28 -4.67
CA SER A 82 16.76 -20.55 -5.44
C SER A 82 16.73 -19.73 -6.73
N LYS A 83 17.78 -18.93 -6.98
CA LYS A 83 17.91 -18.17 -8.24
C LYS A 83 17.96 -19.08 -9.49
N ASN A 84 18.22 -20.37 -9.30
CA ASN A 84 18.37 -21.36 -10.35
C ASN A 84 17.19 -22.35 -10.43
N ASP A 85 16.25 -22.28 -9.49
CA ASP A 85 15.07 -23.16 -9.47
C ASP A 85 13.92 -22.40 -8.76
N LEU A 86 12.94 -21.96 -9.55
CA LEU A 86 11.80 -21.19 -9.07
C LEU A 86 10.68 -22.09 -8.53
N ASP A 87 10.83 -23.42 -8.59
CA ASP A 87 9.84 -24.34 -8.04
C ASP A 87 9.87 -24.28 -6.50
N PRO A 88 8.81 -23.76 -5.85
CA PRO A 88 8.76 -23.64 -4.39
C PRO A 88 8.73 -25.00 -3.67
N ASN A 89 8.54 -26.11 -4.40
CA ASN A 89 8.56 -27.46 -3.85
C ASN A 89 9.95 -28.11 -3.87
N VAL A 90 10.92 -27.51 -4.57
CA VAL A 90 12.30 -28.01 -4.68
C VAL A 90 13.18 -27.28 -3.66
N ASP A 91 12.83 -27.43 -2.40
CA ASP A 91 13.49 -26.71 -1.32
C ASP A 91 14.86 -27.35 -1.01
N LYS A 92 15.96 -26.68 -1.40
CA LYS A 92 17.35 -27.18 -1.22
C LYS A 92 18.11 -26.56 -0.08
N GLY A 93 17.44 -25.91 0.87
CA GLY A 93 18.09 -25.33 2.04
C GLY A 93 17.26 -25.49 3.31
N LYS A 94 17.29 -26.68 3.95
CA LYS A 94 16.65 -26.95 5.27
C LYS A 94 17.14 -26.07 6.44
N SER A 95 17.91 -25.01 6.15
CA SER A 95 18.46 -24.05 7.10
C SER A 95 18.62 -22.65 6.49
N ASP A 96 18.08 -22.40 5.28
CA ASP A 96 18.18 -21.08 4.65
C ASP A 96 17.28 -20.08 5.40
N ASN A 97 17.89 -19.00 5.88
CA ASN A 97 17.24 -17.94 6.65
C ASN A 97 17.38 -16.56 5.99
N ARG A 98 17.80 -16.48 4.72
CA ARG A 98 18.05 -15.20 4.04
C ARG A 98 16.81 -14.34 3.90
N ASN A 99 15.62 -14.92 3.68
CA ASN A 99 14.38 -14.15 3.70
C ASN A 99 14.01 -13.71 5.13
N GLY A 100 14.30 -14.55 6.13
CA GLY A 100 14.24 -14.17 7.54
C GLY A 100 15.12 -12.97 7.88
N GLN A 101 16.35 -12.93 7.36
CA GLN A 101 17.24 -11.77 7.51
C GLN A 101 16.63 -10.52 6.86
N LYS A 102 16.07 -10.63 5.65
CA LYS A 102 15.39 -9.49 5.00
C LYS A 102 14.20 -8.97 5.81
N LEU A 103 13.47 -9.85 6.49
CA LEU A 103 12.40 -9.45 7.41
C LEU A 103 12.95 -8.73 8.65
N LEU A 104 14.06 -9.19 9.21
CA LEU A 104 14.75 -8.51 10.31
C LEU A 104 15.25 -7.13 9.90
N ASP A 105 15.80 -7.00 8.68
CA ASP A 105 16.29 -5.74 8.14
C ASP A 105 15.18 -4.69 7.98
N LEU A 106 13.90 -5.09 7.86
CA LEU A 106 12.77 -4.16 7.86
C LEU A 106 12.63 -3.37 9.16
N GLN A 107 13.20 -3.86 10.28
CA GLN A 107 13.18 -3.17 11.57
C GLN A 107 13.89 -1.81 11.51
N THR A 108 14.98 -1.71 10.76
CA THR A 108 15.80 -0.50 10.64
C THR A 108 15.56 0.25 9.35
N LYS A 109 14.90 -0.38 8.36
CA LYS A 109 14.58 0.24 7.08
C LYS A 109 13.49 1.32 7.23
N SER A 110 13.73 2.49 6.62
CA SER A 110 12.71 3.53 6.49
C SER A 110 11.59 3.07 5.54
N THR A 111 10.50 2.58 6.11
CA THR A 111 9.31 2.10 5.38
C THR A 111 8.05 2.91 5.68
N VAL A 112 8.05 3.71 6.75
CA VAL A 112 6.92 4.54 7.19
C VAL A 112 7.44 5.91 7.61
N GLY A 113 6.94 6.96 6.93
CA GLY A 113 7.46 8.33 7.04
C GLY A 113 8.93 8.42 6.59
N ASP A 114 9.31 9.49 5.90
CA ASP A 114 10.74 9.72 5.71
C ASP A 114 11.35 10.04 7.07
N LYS A 115 11.98 9.05 7.71
CA LYS A 115 12.89 9.30 8.84
C LYS A 115 14.19 9.88 8.27
N ASN A 116 14.13 11.11 7.79
CA ASN A 116 15.31 11.93 7.73
C ASN A 116 15.59 12.39 9.16
N VAL A 117 16.43 11.64 9.87
CA VAL A 117 17.19 12.11 11.03
C VAL A 117 18.65 12.05 10.65
#